data_AF-A0A4R4NJY4-F1
#
_entry.id   AF-A0A4R4NJY4-F1
#
_cell.length_a   1.000
_cell.length_b   1.000
_cell.length_c   1.000
_cell.angle_alpha   90.00
_cell.angle_beta   90.00
_cell.angle_gamma   90.00
#
_symmetry.space_group_name_H-M   'P 1'
#
loop_
_entity.id
_entity.type
_entity.pdbx_description
1 polymer ?
#
loop_
_entity_poly.entity_id
_entity_poly.type
_entity_poly.pdbx_seq_one_letter_code
_entity_poly.pdbx_strand_id
1 'polypeptide(L)'
;MLPRRLREAMSAVGMWEDPIPQPPSRHLAQISVVLEHYGWCQAADVSWPGKLCIRGAQDLLERTGHVTRVDRQLAVGYLQQALAAAGVRMAFHAWNDLPGNSLETVQIVLRSAAARAHKKGD
;
A
#
# COMPACT_ATOMS: atom_id res chain seq x y z
N MET A 1 -14.37 -9.09 5.27
CA MET A 1 -14.35 -8.36 3.99
C MET A 1 -15.32 -8.99 3.01
N LEU A 2 -16.05 -8.18 2.24
CA LEU A 2 -17.02 -8.66 1.25
C LEU A 2 -16.30 -9.13 -0.04
N PRO A 3 -16.58 -10.33 -0.56
CA PRO A 3 -16.03 -10.80 -1.84
C PRO A 3 -16.40 -9.86 -3.00
N ARG A 4 -15.53 -9.75 -4.01
CA ARG A 4 -15.73 -8.87 -5.19
C ARG A 4 -17.09 -9.07 -5.86
N ARG A 5 -17.49 -10.32 -6.12
CA ARG A 5 -18.79 -10.63 -6.76
C ARG A 5 -19.98 -10.15 -5.93
N LEU A 6 -19.84 -10.18 -4.60
CA LEU A 6 -20.89 -9.70 -3.70
C LEU A 6 -20.93 -8.18 -3.67
N ARG A 7 -19.77 -7.49 -3.68
CA ARG A 7 -19.71 -6.03 -3.86
C ARG A 7 -20.32 -5.59 -5.18
N GLU A 8 -20.01 -6.27 -6.28
CA GLU A 8 -20.57 -6.00 -7.61
C GLU A 8 -22.10 -6.16 -7.61
N ALA A 9 -22.62 -7.24 -6.99
CA ALA A 9 -24.07 -7.45 -6.84
C ALA A 9 -24.75 -6.39 -5.96
N MET A 10 -24.11 -5.99 -4.85
CA MET A 10 -24.63 -4.94 -3.96
C MET A 10 -24.57 -3.55 -4.59
N SER A 11 -23.55 -3.28 -5.39
CA SER A 11 -23.38 -2.03 -6.16
C SER A 11 -24.48 -1.89 -7.21
N ALA A 12 -24.83 -2.98 -7.90
CA ALA A 12 -25.93 -2.99 -8.87
C ALA A 12 -27.31 -2.64 -8.28
N VAL A 13 -27.50 -2.80 -6.96
CA VAL A 13 -28.74 -2.45 -6.24
C VAL A 13 -28.57 -1.22 -5.33
N GLY A 14 -27.47 -0.47 -5.48
CA GLY A 14 -27.21 0.76 -4.72
C GLY A 14 -26.92 0.58 -3.23
N MET A 15 -26.65 -0.66 -2.78
CA MET A 15 -26.33 -0.99 -1.38
C MET A 15 -24.83 -0.92 -1.08
N TRP A 16 -24.01 -0.64 -2.09
CA TRP A 16 -22.57 -0.57 -1.97
C TRP A 16 -21.99 0.42 -2.99
N GLU A 17 -21.10 1.30 -2.55
CA GLU A 17 -20.33 2.15 -3.44
C GLU A 17 -18.90 1.60 -3.51
N ASP A 18 -18.48 1.20 -4.70
CA ASP A 18 -17.12 0.73 -4.89
C ASP A 18 -16.13 1.90 -4.77
N PRO A 19 -14.99 1.70 -4.09
CA PRO A 19 -13.99 2.75 -3.98
C PRO A 19 -13.44 3.08 -5.36
N ILE A 20 -13.24 4.38 -5.60
CA ILE A 20 -12.57 4.86 -6.81
C ILE A 20 -11.08 4.52 -6.69
N PRO A 21 -10.49 3.76 -7.64
CA PRO A 21 -9.06 3.47 -7.64
C PRO A 21 -8.25 4.77 -7.59
N GLN A 22 -7.27 4.82 -6.70
CA GLN A 22 -6.43 5.99 -6.52
C GLN A 22 -5.14 5.90 -7.34
N PRO A 23 -4.61 7.04 -7.83
CA PRO A 23 -3.32 7.09 -8.50
C PRO A 23 -2.19 6.71 -7.53
N PRO A 24 -0.99 6.37 -8.04
CA PRO A 24 0.11 5.84 -7.22
C PRO A 24 0.47 6.72 -6.00
N SER A 25 0.46 8.05 -6.17
CA SER A 25 0.74 9.01 -5.09
C SER A 25 -0.21 8.88 -3.91
N ARG A 26 -1.52 8.83 -4.17
CA ARG A 26 -2.55 8.65 -3.14
C ARG A 26 -2.60 7.22 -2.61
N HIS A 27 -2.34 6.23 -3.45
CA HIS A 27 -2.24 4.84 -3.01
C HIS A 27 -1.12 4.66 -1.97
N LEU A 28 0.06 5.27 -2.17
CA LEU A 28 1.16 5.25 -1.20
C LEU A 28 0.79 5.90 0.14
N ALA A 29 0.00 6.98 0.11
CA ALA A 29 -0.55 7.58 1.31
C ALA A 29 -1.58 6.67 2.01
N GLN A 30 -2.46 6.02 1.26
CA GLN A 30 -3.43 5.05 1.80
C GLN A 30 -2.75 3.87 2.48
N ILE A 31 -1.64 3.36 1.95
CA ILE A 31 -0.85 2.32 2.62
C ILE A 31 -0.44 2.78 4.01
N SER A 32 0.02 4.02 4.18
CA SER A 32 0.41 4.55 5.49
C SER A 32 -0.76 4.53 6.48
N VAL A 33 -1.94 4.96 6.05
CA VAL A 33 -3.17 4.95 6.87
C VAL A 33 -3.59 3.53 7.23
N VAL A 34 -3.51 2.59 6.29
CA VAL A 34 -3.81 1.17 6.53
C VAL A 34 -2.87 0.57 7.57
N LEU A 35 -1.57 0.88 7.49
CA LEU A 35 -0.57 0.41 8.44
C LEU A 35 -0.74 1.02 9.84
N GLU A 36 -1.21 2.27 9.94
CA GLU A 36 -1.59 2.87 11.23
C GLU A 36 -2.80 2.17 11.84
N HIS A 37 -3.83 1.91 11.02
CA HIS A 37 -5.10 1.37 11.49
C HIS A 37 -4.99 -0.11 11.92
N TYR A 38 -4.41 -0.95 11.08
CA TYR A 38 -4.28 -2.39 11.35
C TYR A 38 -3.01 -2.75 12.14
N GLY A 39 -2.09 -1.80 12.28
CA GLY A 39 -0.75 -2.02 12.78
C GLY A 39 0.18 -2.59 11.70
N TRP A 40 1.48 -2.37 11.93
CA TRP A 40 2.54 -2.79 11.02
C TRP A 40 3.27 -4.04 11.51
N CYS A 41 3.68 -4.90 10.58
CA CYS A 41 4.53 -6.06 10.88
C CYS A 41 5.63 -6.31 9.82
N GLN A 42 6.58 -7.13 10.25
CA GLN A 42 7.68 -7.68 9.46
C GLN A 42 7.42 -9.15 9.15
N ALA A 43 8.11 -9.69 8.15
CA ALA A 43 8.21 -11.11 7.81
C ALA A 43 6.92 -11.82 7.39
N ALA A 44 5.77 -11.13 7.40
CA ALA A 44 4.49 -11.65 6.95
C ALA A 44 3.67 -10.54 6.29
N ASP A 45 2.90 -10.91 5.25
CA ASP A 45 1.92 -10.00 4.65
C ASP A 45 0.80 -9.66 5.63
N VAL A 46 0.37 -10.66 6.40
CA VAL A 46 -0.55 -10.52 7.53
C VAL A 46 -0.01 -11.35 8.69
N SER A 47 0.29 -10.72 9.82
CA SER A 47 0.64 -11.44 11.05
C SER A 47 -0.59 -11.64 11.91
N TRP A 48 -0.57 -12.62 12.83
CA TRP A 48 -1.55 -12.66 13.93
C TRP A 48 -1.17 -11.55 14.93
N PRO A 49 -2.08 -10.64 15.34
CA PRO A 49 -3.55 -10.69 15.29
C PRO A 49 -4.24 -9.91 14.14
N GLY A 50 -3.53 -9.55 13.07
CA GLY A 50 -4.09 -8.86 11.90
C GLY A 50 -3.26 -7.69 11.38
N LYS A 51 -2.01 -7.52 11.85
CA LYS A 51 -1.11 -6.45 11.37
C LYS A 51 -0.64 -6.76 9.96
N LEU A 52 -0.30 -5.71 9.22
CA LEU A 52 0.05 -5.78 7.81
C LEU A 52 1.48 -5.29 7.56
N CYS A 53 2.18 -5.89 6.59
CA CYS A 53 3.36 -5.25 6.00
C CYS A 53 2.93 -4.35 4.82
N ILE A 54 3.89 -3.66 4.20
CA ILE A 54 3.61 -2.83 3.00
C ILE A 54 2.93 -3.65 1.90
N ARG A 55 3.40 -4.88 1.63
CA ARG A 55 2.82 -5.75 0.59
C ARG A 55 1.40 -6.19 0.97
N GLY A 56 1.18 -6.59 2.23
CA GLY A 56 -0.15 -6.93 2.72
C GLY A 56 -1.15 -5.78 2.61
N ALA A 57 -0.73 -4.55 2.92
CA ALA A 57 -1.54 -3.36 2.73
C ALA A 57 -1.84 -3.08 1.24
N GLN A 58 -0.88 -3.26 0.35
CA GLN A 58 -1.10 -3.17 -1.10
C GLN A 58 -2.12 -4.20 -1.59
N ASP A 59 -1.97 -5.46 -1.18
CA ASP A 59 -2.89 -6.54 -1.56
C ASP A 59 -4.30 -6.29 -1.04
N LEU A 60 -4.42 -5.76 0.18
CA LEU A 60 -5.71 -5.38 0.77
C LEU A 60 -6.41 -4.30 -0.08
N LEU A 61 -5.69 -3.23 -0.40
CA LEU A 61 -6.21 -2.10 -1.17
C LEU A 61 -6.56 -2.51 -2.62
N GLU A 62 -5.75 -3.35 -3.26
CA GLU A 62 -6.06 -3.87 -4.61
C GLU A 62 -7.31 -4.74 -4.60
N ARG A 63 -7.41 -5.70 -3.67
CA ARG A 63 -8.56 -6.63 -3.58
C ARG A 63 -9.88 -5.92 -3.26
N THR A 64 -9.79 -4.78 -2.58
CA THR A 64 -10.95 -3.94 -2.24
C THR A 64 -11.27 -2.90 -3.31
N GLY A 65 -10.44 -2.74 -4.34
CA GLY A 65 -10.68 -1.81 -5.44
C GLY A 65 -10.14 -0.38 -5.22
N HIS A 66 -9.40 -0.13 -4.15
CA HIS A 66 -8.83 1.20 -3.86
C HIS A 66 -7.63 1.55 -4.77
N VAL A 67 -7.09 0.59 -5.51
CA VAL A 67 -6.01 0.78 -6.47
C VAL A 67 -6.13 -0.25 -7.60
N THR A 68 -5.71 0.10 -8.81
CA THR A 68 -5.56 -0.87 -9.89
C THR A 68 -4.24 -1.64 -9.76
N ARG A 69 -4.14 -2.82 -10.38
CA ARG A 69 -2.88 -3.56 -10.44
C ARG A 69 -1.74 -2.76 -11.10
N VAL A 70 -2.08 -1.92 -12.08
CA VAL A 70 -1.12 -1.07 -12.80
C VAL A 70 -0.61 0.04 -11.88
N ASP A 71 -1.51 0.78 -11.23
CA ASP A 71 -1.14 1.89 -10.34
C ASP A 71 -0.37 1.38 -9.11
N ARG A 72 -0.72 0.20 -8.61
CA ARG A 72 0.05 -0.49 -7.57
C ARG A 72 1.49 -0.77 -8.02
N GLN A 73 1.70 -1.26 -9.24
CA GLN A 73 3.05 -1.54 -9.76
C GLN A 73 3.86 -0.25 -9.94
N LEU A 74 3.24 0.83 -10.42
CA LEU A 74 3.86 2.14 -10.50
C LEU A 74 4.26 2.65 -9.10
N ALA A 75 3.38 2.53 -8.11
CA ALA A 75 3.67 2.88 -6.71
C ALA A 75 4.87 2.10 -6.14
N VAL A 76 4.99 0.81 -6.46
CA VAL A 76 6.18 0.01 -6.10
C VAL A 76 7.45 0.60 -6.74
N GLY A 77 7.37 1.05 -7.99
CA GLY A 77 8.48 1.75 -8.66
C GLY A 77 8.94 3.00 -7.89
N TYR A 78 8.00 3.85 -7.46
CA TYR A 78 8.33 5.04 -6.66
C TYR A 78 8.84 4.72 -5.27
N LEU A 79 8.32 3.66 -4.64
CA LEU A 79 8.82 3.17 -3.37
C LEU A 79 10.30 2.73 -3.48
N GLN A 80 10.63 2.00 -4.55
CA GLN A 80 12.02 1.58 -4.82
C GLN A 80 12.92 2.78 -5.11
N GLN A 81 12.45 3.78 -5.86
CA GLN A 81 13.21 5.01 -6.09
C GLN A 81 13.46 5.80 -4.81
N ALA A 82 12.48 5.85 -3.90
CA ALA A 82 12.62 6.51 -2.61
C ALA A 82 13.68 5.80 -1.74
N LEU A 83 13.67 4.46 -1.71
CA LEU A 83 14.67 3.64 -1.03
C LEU A 83 16.06 3.81 -1.63
N ALA A 84 16.18 3.77 -2.97
CA ALA A 84 17.44 3.98 -3.66
C ALA A 84 18.07 5.35 -3.35
N ALA A 85 17.24 6.40 -3.26
CA ALA A 85 17.70 7.72 -2.87
C ALA A 85 18.16 7.81 -1.39
N ALA A 86 17.72 6.88 -0.54
CA ALA A 86 18.20 6.71 0.83
C ALA A 86 19.38 5.72 0.93
N GLY A 87 19.96 5.30 -0.20
CA GLY A 87 21.09 4.36 -0.25
C GLY A 87 20.70 2.89 -0.11
N VAL A 88 19.41 2.57 -0.05
CA VAL A 88 18.91 1.19 0.06
C VAL A 88 18.74 0.59 -1.34
N ARG A 89 19.48 -0.49 -1.64
CA ARG A 89 19.45 -1.16 -2.96
C ARG A 89 18.63 -2.44 -3.01
N MET A 90 18.24 -2.97 -1.85
CA MET A 90 17.42 -4.18 -1.78
C MET A 90 15.95 -3.88 -2.11
N ALA A 91 15.18 -4.92 -2.39
CA ALA A 91 13.75 -4.76 -2.64
C ALA A 91 12.98 -4.26 -1.40
N PHE A 92 11.97 -3.43 -1.60
CA PHE A 92 11.20 -2.82 -0.50
C PHE A 92 10.68 -3.81 0.54
N HIS A 93 10.31 -5.03 0.13
CA HIS A 93 9.83 -6.06 1.04
C HIS A 93 10.96 -6.63 1.91
N ALA A 94 12.15 -6.84 1.34
CA ALA A 94 13.31 -7.27 2.10
C ALA A 94 13.77 -6.16 3.05
N TRP A 95 13.69 -4.91 2.59
CA TRP A 95 13.93 -3.75 3.44
C TRP A 95 12.93 -3.70 4.59
N ASN A 96 11.62 -3.78 4.34
CA ASN A 96 10.57 -3.79 5.38
C ASN A 96 10.89 -4.77 6.52
N ASP A 97 11.41 -5.95 6.17
CA ASP A 97 11.66 -7.05 7.10
C ASP A 97 12.98 -6.92 7.88
N LEU A 98 13.78 -5.87 7.66
CA LEU A 98 14.98 -5.62 8.44
C LEU A 98 14.62 -5.31 9.91
N PRO A 99 15.27 -5.96 10.90
CA PRO A 99 14.92 -5.84 12.32
C PRO A 99 15.06 -4.42 12.90
N GLY A 100 15.80 -3.53 12.22
CA GLY A 100 15.95 -2.12 12.60
C GLY A 100 14.87 -1.19 12.05
N ASN A 101 13.93 -1.68 11.24
CA ASN A 101 12.84 -0.85 10.74
C ASN A 101 11.71 -0.71 11.76
N SER A 102 10.98 0.40 11.62
CA SER A 102 9.79 0.72 12.40
C SER A 102 8.69 1.22 11.47
N LEU A 103 7.45 1.27 11.98
CA LEU A 103 6.34 1.90 11.26
C LEU A 103 6.67 3.35 10.87
N GLU A 104 7.31 4.11 11.75
CA GLU A 104 7.69 5.50 11.47
C GLU A 104 8.65 5.59 10.28
N THR A 105 9.69 4.75 10.25
CA THR A 105 10.63 4.69 9.13
C THR A 105 9.92 4.28 7.83
N VAL A 106 9.01 3.31 7.91
CA VAL A 106 8.17 2.90 6.78
C VAL A 106 7.33 4.06 6.24
N GLN A 107 6.69 4.82 7.11
CA GLN A 107 5.89 5.97 6.71
C GLN A 107 6.71 7.11 6.11
N ILE A 108 7.92 7.36 6.63
CA ILE A 108 8.83 8.35 6.04
C ILE A 108 9.13 7.98 4.59
N VAL A 109 9.44 6.71 4.32
CA VAL A 109 9.71 6.23 2.96
C VAL A 109 8.45 6.29 2.10
N LEU A 110 7.29 5.87 2.60
CA LEU A 110 6.01 5.97 1.87
C LEU A 110 5.66 7.42 1.51
N ARG A 111 5.85 8.37 2.43
CA ARG A 111 5.66 9.81 2.16
C ARG A 111 6.64 10.32 1.11
N SER A 112 7.90 9.91 1.18
CA SER A 112 8.92 10.26 0.17
C SER A 112 8.56 9.71 -1.21
N ALA A 113 8.11 8.46 -1.28
CA ALA A 113 7.63 7.83 -2.50
C ALA A 113 6.39 8.55 -3.05
N ALA A 114 5.40 8.87 -2.21
CA ALA A 114 4.19 9.59 -2.60
C ALA A 114 4.50 11.00 -3.14
N ALA A 115 5.48 11.69 -2.55
CA ALA A 115 5.93 12.99 -3.04
C ALA A 115 6.65 12.89 -4.40
N ARG A 116 7.44 11.84 -4.62
CA ARG A 116 8.10 11.59 -5.92
C ARG A 116 7.08 11.29 -7.01
N ALA A 117 6.14 10.44 -6.67
CA ALA A 117 4.98 10.10 -7.46
C ALA A 117 4.25 11.37 -7.91
N HIS A 118 3.74 12.16 -6.95
CA HIS A 118 3.01 13.39 -7.26
C HIS A 118 3.80 14.37 -8.16
N LYS A 119 5.11 14.51 -7.95
CA LYS A 119 5.98 15.36 -8.79
C LYS A 119 6.16 14.85 -10.22
N LYS A 120 6.04 13.55 -10.45
CA LYS A 120 6.21 12.93 -11.77
C LYS A 120 4.91 12.88 -12.58
N GLY A 121 3.82 13.42 -12.01
CA GLY A 121 2.52 13.45 -12.67
C GLY A 121 1.76 12.13 -12.53
N ASP A 122 2.10 11.35 -11.50
CA ASP A 122 1.32 10.19 -11.08
C ASP A 122 -0.15 10.50 -10.82
#